data_AF-A0A8T3E616-F1
#
_entry.id   AF-A0A8T3E616-F1
#
_cell.length_a   1.000
_cell.length_b   1.000
_cell.length_c   1.000
_cell.angle_alpha   90.00
_cell.angle_beta   90.00
_cell.angle_gamma   90.00
#
_symmetry.space_group_name_H-M   'P 1'
#
loop_
_entity.id
_entity.type
_entity.pdbx_description
1 polymer ?
#
loop_
_entity_poly.entity_id
_entity_poly.type
_entity_poly.pdbx_seq_one_letter_code
_entity_poly.pdbx_strand_id
1 'polypeptide(L)'
;MSHTTLILLLSTAPLLICTEGQQDFHRLTPEQKKFVNTAIGIAHNQARKHVNFFAFLKENPDQEYFEFHLKPTSCEKNGVNTHRDECEFGAHRLLINCAICNDLRESSIHCVQQSKAKEAENIRTMECSHKTGESSSLSLS
;
A
#
# COMPACT_ATOMS: atom_id res chain seq x y z
N MET A 1 -37.84 -33.62 -37.78
CA MET A 1 -36.96 -33.73 -36.60
C MET A 1 -36.06 -32.50 -36.62
N SER A 2 -36.30 -31.54 -35.73
CA SER A 2 -35.57 -30.25 -35.71
C SER A 2 -34.46 -30.35 -34.66
N HIS A 3 -33.20 -30.23 -35.08
CA HIS A 3 -32.04 -30.27 -34.18
C HIS A 3 -31.81 -28.87 -33.60
N THR A 4 -32.02 -28.71 -32.29
CA THR A 4 -31.70 -27.49 -31.56
C THR A 4 -30.22 -27.49 -31.21
N THR A 5 -29.42 -26.68 -31.92
CA THR A 5 -28.01 -26.48 -31.59
C THR A 5 -27.88 -25.55 -30.39
N LEU A 6 -27.50 -26.10 -29.23
CA LEU A 6 -27.24 -25.34 -28.01
C LEU A 6 -25.82 -24.75 -28.09
N ILE A 7 -25.69 -23.43 -28.26
CA ILE A 7 -24.41 -22.72 -28.20
C ILE A 7 -24.11 -22.43 -26.73
N LEU A 8 -23.16 -23.18 -26.15
CA LEU A 8 -22.63 -22.92 -24.81
C LEU A 8 -21.62 -21.75 -24.91
N LEU A 9 -22.04 -20.56 -24.52
CA LEU A 9 -21.15 -19.41 -24.30
C LEU A 9 -20.40 -19.64 -22.98
N LEU A 10 -19.18 -20.20 -23.05
CA LEU A 10 -18.26 -20.22 -21.92
C LEU A 10 -17.77 -18.80 -21.66
N SER A 11 -18.39 -18.11 -20.70
CA SER A 11 -17.81 -16.94 -20.08
C SER A 11 -16.57 -17.38 -19.30
N THR A 12 -15.38 -17.06 -19.80
CA THR A 12 -14.16 -17.16 -19.01
C THR A 12 -14.19 -16.08 -17.94
N ALA A 13 -14.72 -16.42 -16.76
CA ALA A 13 -14.42 -15.66 -15.57
C ALA A 13 -12.90 -15.76 -15.35
N PRO A 14 -12.15 -14.65 -15.32
CA PRO A 14 -10.76 -14.72 -14.93
C PRO A 14 -10.72 -15.24 -13.50
N LEU A 15 -10.20 -16.45 -13.32
CA LEU A 15 -9.88 -16.99 -12.01
C LEU A 15 -8.76 -16.11 -11.46
N LEU A 16 -9.11 -15.22 -10.52
CA LEU A 16 -8.13 -14.48 -9.73
C LEU A 16 -7.39 -15.50 -8.88
N ILE A 17 -6.29 -16.04 -9.41
CA ILE A 17 -5.37 -16.86 -8.64
C ILE A 17 -4.65 -15.88 -7.71
N CYS A 18 -5.16 -15.74 -6.49
CA CYS A 18 -4.47 -15.03 -5.43
C CYS A 18 -3.12 -15.74 -5.23
N THR A 19 -2.04 -15.10 -5.64
CA THR A 19 -0.70 -15.65 -5.44
C THR A 19 -0.44 -15.69 -3.93
N GLU A 20 0.07 -16.80 -3.40
CA GLU A 20 0.11 -17.09 -1.96
C GLU A 20 0.77 -15.99 -1.11
N GLY A 21 1.70 -15.21 -1.67
CA GLY A 21 2.38 -14.12 -0.99
C GLY A 21 1.55 -12.83 -0.80
N GLN A 22 0.38 -12.70 -1.43
CA GLN A 22 -0.40 -11.45 -1.45
C GLN A 22 -1.62 -11.46 -0.53
N GLN A 23 -1.89 -12.60 0.11
CA GLN A 23 -3.04 -12.75 1.00
C GLN A 23 -3.02 -11.82 2.22
N ASP A 24 -1.85 -11.35 2.62
CA ASP A 24 -1.71 -10.43 3.75
C ASP A 24 -2.41 -9.10 3.49
N PHE A 25 -2.57 -8.67 2.24
CA PHE A 25 -3.37 -7.49 1.90
C PHE A 25 -4.86 -7.66 2.26
N HIS A 26 -5.40 -8.87 2.11
CA HIS A 26 -6.82 -9.11 2.42
C HIS A 26 -7.12 -9.06 3.92
N ARG A 27 -6.11 -9.35 4.75
CA ARG A 27 -6.20 -9.29 6.22
C ARG A 27 -6.25 -7.88 6.77
N LEU A 28 -5.94 -6.87 5.95
CA LEU A 28 -5.91 -5.48 6.38
C LEU A 28 -7.31 -4.93 6.60
N THR A 29 -7.42 -3.98 7.55
CA THR A 29 -8.66 -3.24 7.76
C THR A 29 -8.99 -2.39 6.52
N PRO A 30 -10.27 -2.00 6.31
CA PRO A 30 -10.63 -1.15 5.18
C PRO A 30 -9.84 0.16 5.11
N GLU A 31 -9.53 0.75 6.25
CA GLU A 31 -8.72 1.97 6.36
C GLU A 31 -7.27 1.73 5.97
N GLN A 32 -6.63 0.68 6.50
CA GLN A 32 -5.28 0.28 6.11
C GLN A 32 -5.19 0.00 4.60
N LYS A 33 -6.21 -0.63 4.01
CA LYS A 33 -6.27 -0.85 2.54
C LYS A 33 -6.30 0.46 1.76
N LYS A 34 -7.08 1.44 2.20
CA LYS A 34 -7.15 2.77 1.58
C LYS A 34 -5.76 3.42 1.57
N PHE A 35 -5.11 3.41 2.72
CA PHE A 35 -3.77 3.93 2.93
C PHE A 35 -2.70 3.25 2.06
N VAL A 36 -2.69 1.91 2.03
CA VAL A 36 -1.80 1.12 1.18
C VAL A 36 -2.04 1.43 -0.30
N ASN A 37 -3.30 1.54 -0.74
CA ASN A 37 -3.61 1.91 -2.12
C ASN A 37 -3.12 3.33 -2.47
N THR A 38 -3.29 4.30 -1.58
CA THR A 38 -2.71 5.64 -1.78
C THR A 38 -1.17 5.57 -1.89
N ALA A 39 -0.51 4.77 -1.04
CA ALA A 39 0.93 4.55 -1.09
C ALA A 39 1.38 3.89 -2.40
N ILE A 40 0.62 2.93 -2.94
CA ILE A 40 0.86 2.33 -4.27
C ILE A 40 0.83 3.42 -5.36
N GLY A 41 -0.15 4.33 -5.30
CA GLY A 41 -0.23 5.48 -6.20
C GLY A 41 1.00 6.41 -6.13
N ILE A 42 1.52 6.67 -4.94
CA ILE A 42 2.74 7.48 -4.73
C ILE A 42 3.99 6.74 -5.26
N ALA A 43 4.13 5.47 -4.86
CA ALA A 43 5.26 4.61 -5.23
C ALA A 43 5.32 4.34 -6.73
N HIS A 44 4.22 4.52 -7.45
CA HIS A 44 4.14 4.43 -8.89
C HIS A 44 5.18 5.29 -9.61
N ASN A 45 5.55 6.44 -9.05
CA ASN A 45 6.58 7.33 -9.61
C ASN A 45 8.01 6.84 -9.33
N GLN A 46 8.18 5.92 -8.40
CA GLN A 46 9.49 5.40 -7.96
C GLN A 46 9.79 4.01 -8.54
N ALA A 47 8.79 3.32 -9.08
CA ALA A 47 8.89 1.96 -9.60
C ALA A 47 8.61 1.88 -11.10
N ARG A 48 9.36 1.00 -11.79
CA ARG A 48 9.14 0.70 -13.22
C ARG A 48 7.96 -0.25 -13.47
N LYS A 49 7.63 -1.07 -12.48
CA LYS A 49 6.57 -2.08 -12.52
C LYS A 49 5.49 -1.72 -11.51
N HIS A 50 4.33 -2.34 -11.66
CA HIS A 50 3.30 -2.25 -10.64
C HIS A 50 3.83 -2.81 -9.31
N VAL A 51 3.45 -2.19 -8.19
CA VAL A 51 3.90 -2.59 -6.85
C VAL A 51 2.69 -2.97 -6.02
N ASN A 52 2.83 -4.04 -5.24
CA ASN A 52 1.79 -4.52 -4.34
C ASN A 52 2.27 -4.50 -2.90
N PHE A 53 1.31 -4.49 -1.98
CA PHE A 53 1.55 -4.67 -0.56
C PHE A 53 2.26 -6.00 -0.30
N PHE A 54 3.37 -5.94 0.42
CA PHE A 54 4.18 -7.12 0.73
C PHE A 54 4.03 -7.53 2.19
N ALA A 55 4.26 -6.62 3.13
CA ALA A 55 4.21 -6.94 4.55
C ALA A 55 4.12 -5.69 5.43
N PHE A 56 3.49 -5.83 6.60
CA PHE A 56 3.62 -4.87 7.70
C PHE A 56 4.98 -5.02 8.40
N LEU A 57 5.52 -3.89 8.87
CA LEU A 57 6.77 -3.84 9.61
C LEU A 57 6.55 -3.38 11.04
N LYS A 58 5.80 -2.29 11.19
CA LYS A 58 5.59 -1.64 12.47
C LYS A 58 4.22 -0.97 12.50
N GLU A 59 3.60 -1.00 13.65
CA GLU A 59 2.35 -0.32 13.94
C GLU A 59 2.49 0.30 15.33
N ASN A 60 2.12 1.58 15.44
CA ASN A 60 1.92 2.23 16.72
C ASN A 60 0.54 2.90 16.70
N PRO A 61 -0.50 2.22 17.23
CA PRO A 61 -1.87 2.72 17.16
C PRO A 61 -2.05 4.01 17.97
N ASP A 62 -1.30 4.18 19.07
CA ASP A 62 -1.38 5.39 19.91
C ASP A 62 -0.90 6.66 19.18
N GLN A 63 -0.08 6.47 18.15
CA GLN A 63 0.45 7.55 17.30
C GLN A 63 -0.11 7.48 15.87
N GLU A 64 -1.12 6.62 15.65
CA GLU A 64 -1.70 6.27 14.36
C GLU A 64 -0.62 6.11 13.24
N TYR A 65 0.49 5.46 13.61
CA TYR A 65 1.65 5.26 12.76
C TYR A 65 1.64 3.84 12.19
N PHE A 66 1.83 3.73 10.88
CA PHE A 66 1.88 2.45 10.18
C PHE A 66 3.09 2.42 9.24
N GLU A 67 3.90 1.36 9.33
CA GLU A 67 5.02 1.14 8.43
C GLU A 67 4.91 -0.22 7.75
N PHE A 68 5.09 -0.23 6.44
CA PHE A 68 4.93 -1.42 5.61
C PHE A 68 5.81 -1.36 4.36
N HIS A 69 5.97 -2.53 3.74
CA HIS A 69 6.64 -2.67 2.47
C HIS A 69 5.67 -2.81 1.31
N LEU A 70 5.98 -2.11 0.22
CA LEU A 70 5.53 -2.45 -1.11
C LEU A 70 6.66 -3.16 -1.86
N LYS A 71 6.28 -4.11 -2.73
CA LYS A 71 7.21 -4.87 -3.56
C LYS A 71 6.77 -4.84 -5.03
N PRO A 72 7.71 -4.64 -5.98
CA PRO A 72 7.41 -4.76 -7.40
C PRO A 72 6.90 -6.14 -7.78
N THR A 73 5.95 -6.13 -8.71
CA THR A 73 5.33 -7.31 -9.31
C THR A 73 5.89 -7.55 -10.72
N SER A 74 5.47 -8.64 -11.35
CA SER A 74 5.72 -8.93 -12.77
C SER A 74 4.89 -8.05 -13.71
N CYS A 75 3.78 -7.48 -13.22
CA CYS A 75 2.86 -6.67 -13.99
C CYS A 75 3.43 -5.31 -14.42
N GLU A 76 3.05 -4.88 -15.62
CA GLU A 76 3.35 -3.54 -16.11
C GLU A 76 2.59 -2.44 -15.37
N LYS A 77 3.20 -1.26 -15.42
CA LYS A 77 2.62 -0.01 -14.98
C LYS A 77 1.47 0.40 -15.92
N ASN A 78 0.21 0.21 -15.53
CA ASN A 78 -0.96 0.51 -16.39
C ASN A 78 -1.93 1.55 -15.81
N GLY A 79 -1.45 2.44 -14.94
CA GLY A 79 -2.29 3.47 -14.32
C GLY A 79 -3.13 2.98 -13.15
N VAL A 80 -3.16 1.67 -12.88
CA VAL A 80 -3.81 1.11 -11.70
C VAL A 80 -2.96 1.40 -10.46
N ASN A 81 -3.53 2.19 -9.56
CA ASN A 81 -2.89 2.67 -8.32
C ASN A 81 -3.37 1.90 -7.08
N THR A 82 -3.82 0.67 -7.24
CA THR A 82 -4.37 -0.17 -6.16
C THR A 82 -3.73 -1.54 -6.18
N HIS A 83 -3.84 -2.29 -5.08
CA HIS A 83 -3.40 -3.68 -5.02
C HIS A 83 -4.03 -4.53 -6.13
N ARG A 84 -3.24 -5.47 -6.69
CA ARG A 84 -3.65 -6.38 -7.78
C ARG A 84 -3.31 -7.83 -7.49
N ASP A 85 -4.29 -8.62 -7.08
CA ASP A 85 -4.10 -10.02 -6.63
C ASP A 85 -3.52 -10.92 -7.74
N GLU A 86 -3.80 -10.60 -9.00
CA GLU A 86 -3.34 -11.35 -10.17
C GLU A 86 -1.85 -11.12 -10.50
N CYS A 87 -1.20 -10.14 -9.86
CA CYS A 87 0.15 -9.70 -10.19
C CYS A 87 1.19 -10.32 -9.27
N GLU A 88 1.80 -11.44 -9.67
CA GLU A 88 2.88 -12.10 -8.91
C GLU A 88 4.03 -11.14 -8.55
N PHE A 89 4.61 -11.30 -7.36
CA PHE A 89 5.82 -10.57 -7.01
C PHE A 89 6.97 -10.92 -7.96
N GLY A 90 7.66 -9.90 -8.43
CA GLY A 90 8.82 -10.09 -9.28
C GLY A 90 10.01 -10.68 -8.51
N ALA A 91 10.95 -11.27 -9.25
CA ALA A 91 12.22 -11.74 -8.70
C ALA A 91 13.11 -10.60 -8.15
N HIS A 92 12.74 -9.35 -8.43
CA HIS A 92 13.49 -8.19 -7.99
C HIS A 92 13.40 -8.01 -6.47
N ARG A 93 14.55 -7.74 -5.83
CA ARG A 93 14.67 -7.61 -4.37
C ARG A 93 14.39 -6.19 -3.85
N LEU A 94 14.07 -5.25 -4.73
CA LEU A 94 13.78 -3.88 -4.30
C LEU A 94 12.48 -3.87 -3.51
N LEU A 95 12.55 -3.30 -2.31
CA LEU A 95 11.40 -2.98 -1.48
C LEU A 95 11.26 -1.47 -1.41
N ILE A 96 10.03 -1.02 -1.35
CA ILE A 96 9.69 0.38 -1.07
C ILE A 96 9.10 0.39 0.33
N ASN A 97 9.71 1.15 1.21
CA ASN A 97 9.28 1.33 2.57
C ASN A 97 8.39 2.56 2.64
N CYS A 98 7.14 2.33 3.04
CA CYS A 98 6.16 3.37 3.22
C CYS A 98 5.82 3.46 4.71
N ALA A 99 5.77 4.69 5.20
CA ALA A 99 5.25 4.99 6.52
C ALA A 99 4.06 5.96 6.37
N ILE A 100 3.11 5.81 7.27
CA ILE A 100 1.92 6.65 7.37
C ILE A 100 1.87 7.21 8.75
N CYS A 101 1.57 8.49 8.82
CA CYS A 101 1.33 9.20 10.05
C CYS A 101 -0.03 9.83 9.91
N ASN A 102 -1.02 9.20 10.52
CA ASN A 102 -2.34 9.77 10.58
C ASN A 102 -2.35 10.76 11.75
N ASP A 103 -2.68 12.01 11.49
CA ASP A 103 -3.14 12.90 12.55
C ASP A 103 -4.64 13.16 12.36
N LEU A 104 -5.32 13.64 13.40
CA LEU A 104 -6.76 13.92 13.41
C LEU A 104 -7.23 14.92 12.32
N ARG A 105 -6.32 15.54 11.57
CA ARG A 105 -6.58 16.56 10.53
C ARG A 105 -6.08 16.16 9.15
N GLU A 106 -4.96 15.44 9.04
CA GLU A 106 -4.33 15.06 7.77
C GLU A 106 -3.42 13.83 7.93
N SER A 107 -3.56 12.85 7.04
CA SER A 107 -2.64 11.72 6.96
C SER A 107 -1.49 12.04 6.01
N SER A 108 -0.25 11.92 6.46
CA SER A 108 0.93 11.97 5.59
C SER A 108 1.38 10.54 5.23
N ILE A 109 1.75 10.33 3.97
CA ILE A 109 2.28 9.05 3.47
C ILE A 109 3.64 9.31 2.86
N HIS A 110 4.67 8.71 3.43
CA HIS A 110 6.05 8.87 2.97
C HIS A 110 6.66 7.54 2.53
N CYS A 111 6.85 7.39 1.22
CA CYS A 111 7.43 6.20 0.60
C CYS A 111 8.84 6.49 0.06
N VAL A 112 9.79 5.63 0.41
CA VAL A 112 11.17 5.65 -0.09
C VAL A 112 11.63 4.24 -0.44
N GLN A 113 12.66 4.12 -1.28
CA GLN A 113 13.34 2.82 -1.44
C GLN A 113 13.88 2.35 -0.08
N GLN A 114 13.80 1.05 0.21
CA GLN A 114 14.22 0.49 1.50
C GLN A 114 15.67 0.81 1.86
N SER A 115 16.55 0.97 0.88
CA SER A 115 17.94 1.39 1.10
C SER A 115 18.08 2.79 1.75
N LYS A 116 17.04 3.63 1.64
CA LYS A 116 16.95 4.98 2.23
C LYS A 116 16.06 5.04 3.47
N ALA A 117 15.51 3.91 3.93
CA ALA A 117 14.54 3.89 5.03
C ALA A 117 15.12 4.50 6.33
N LYS A 118 16.40 4.22 6.63
CA LYS A 118 17.07 4.77 7.82
C LYS A 118 17.22 6.30 7.79
N GLU A 119 17.46 6.87 6.61
CA GLU A 119 17.51 8.33 6.44
C GLU A 119 16.11 8.94 6.61
N ALA A 120 15.09 8.28 6.05
CA ALA A 120 13.70 8.68 6.15
C ALA A 120 13.12 8.55 7.56
N GLU A 121 13.66 7.66 8.41
CA GLU A 121 13.18 7.43 9.78
C GLU A 121 13.25 8.69 10.65
N ASN A 122 14.34 9.45 10.54
CA ASN A 122 14.49 10.71 11.27
C ASN A 122 13.47 11.75 10.81
N ILE A 123 13.24 11.84 9.50
CA ILE A 123 12.25 12.75 8.90
C ILE A 123 10.85 12.38 9.39
N ARG A 124 10.49 11.10 9.32
CA ARG A 124 9.20 10.58 9.78
C ARG A 124 9.01 10.84 11.26
N THR A 125 10.02 10.59 12.08
CA THR A 125 9.91 10.83 13.52
C THR A 125 9.60 12.31 13.80
N MET A 126 10.24 13.24 13.09
CA MET A 126 9.91 14.67 13.22
C MET A 126 8.50 14.97 12.71
N GLU A 127 8.15 14.59 11.48
CA GLU A 127 6.85 14.90 10.87
C GLU A 127 5.67 14.32 11.66
N CYS A 128 5.85 13.13 12.22
CA CYS A 128 4.80 12.40 12.93
C CYS A 128 4.77 12.74 14.43
N SER A 129 5.82 13.36 14.97
CA SER A 129 5.84 13.91 16.34
C SER A 129 5.47 15.39 16.42
N HIS A 130 5.69 16.19 15.36
CA HIS A 130 5.59 17.66 15.43
C HIS A 130 4.18 18.25 15.57
N LYS A 131 3.12 17.43 15.61
CA LYS A 131 1.74 17.94 15.76
C LYS A 131 1.09 17.68 17.12
N THR A 132 1.80 17.03 18.05
CA THR A 132 1.36 16.92 19.46
C THR A 132 1.83 18.10 20.32
N GLY A 133 2.59 19.04 19.76
CA GLY A 133 3.21 20.17 20.47
C GLY A 133 2.60 21.55 20.21
N GLU A 134 1.45 21.66 19.55
CA GLU A 134 0.73 22.94 19.39
C GLU A 134 -0.61 22.93 20.15
N SER A 135 -0.61 22.37 21.36
CA SER A 135 -1.43 22.97 22.41
C SER A 135 -0.68 24.24 22.81
N SER A 136 -0.95 25.34 22.10
CA SER A 136 -0.63 26.67 22.60
C SER A 136 -1.27 26.79 23.97
N SER A 137 -0.43 26.69 24.99
CA SER A 137 -0.68 27.22 26.31
C SER A 137 -0.93 28.72 26.16
N LEU A 138 -2.17 29.10 25.86
CA LEU A 138 -2.70 30.38 26.29
C LEU A 138 -3.11 30.20 27.74
N SER A 139 -2.07 30.26 28.57
CA SER A 139 -2.15 30.57 29.99
C SER A 139 -3.02 31.81 30.20
N LEU A 140 -3.84 31.76 31.25
CA LEU A 140 -4.61 32.87 31.78
C LEU A 140 -3.77 34.14 31.92
N SER A 141 -4.34 35.25 31.48
CA SER A 141 -4.27 36.55 32.15
C SER A 141 -5.49 37.38 31.76
#